data_AF-A0A0V1MCZ3-F1
#
_entry.id   AF-A0A0V1MCZ3-F1
#
_cell.length_a   1.000
_cell.length_b   1.000
_cell.length_c   1.000
_cell.angle_alpha   90.00
_cell.angle_beta   90.00
_cell.angle_gamma   90.00
#
_symmetry.space_group_name_H-M   'P 1'
#
loop_
_entity.id
_entity.type
_entity.pdbx_description
1 polymer ?
#
loop_
_entity_poly.entity_id
_entity_poly.type
_entity_poly.pdbx_seq_one_letter_code
_entity_poly.pdbx_strand_id
1 'polypeptide(L)'
;MFRCLSSKNLSDKEVYELLKTLRETKFSLGLQYRTDNFWFYFLTFPCGEKTLEEMTEAVKELKLLKLTEVEIVQILNQRPTTIAETMPLFENPDVKEDSFYEKIMAIVAKYLGVTGLPE
;
A
#
# COMPACT_ATOMS: atom_id res chain seq x y z
N MET A 1 -3.47 11.19 -13.73
CA MET A 1 -2.86 10.90 -12.42
C MET A 1 -3.68 9.78 -11.81
N PHE A 2 -3.16 8.55 -11.81
CA PHE A 2 -3.88 7.39 -11.32
C PHE A 2 -3.96 7.48 -9.80
N ARG A 3 -5.18 7.50 -9.27
CA ARG A 3 -5.42 7.60 -7.83
C ARG A 3 -6.33 6.46 -7.42
N CYS A 4 -5.87 5.66 -6.47
CA CYS A 4 -6.66 4.60 -5.86
C CYS A 4 -7.56 5.17 -4.73
N LEU A 5 -7.13 6.29 -4.12
CA LEU A 5 -7.80 6.97 -2.99
C LEU A 5 -7.93 8.48 -3.22
N SER A 6 -8.40 9.22 -2.21
CA SER A 6 -8.50 10.69 -2.29
C SER A 6 -7.14 11.36 -2.48
N SER A 7 -7.14 12.63 -2.90
CA SER A 7 -5.91 13.41 -3.12
C SER A 7 -5.06 13.63 -1.86
N LYS A 8 -5.62 13.36 -0.67
CA LYS A 8 -4.98 13.64 0.62
C LYS A 8 -4.20 12.44 1.15
N ASN A 9 -4.60 11.22 0.77
CA ASN A 9 -4.05 9.98 1.28
C ASN A 9 -3.49 9.16 0.12
N LEU A 10 -2.18 9.22 -0.08
CA LEU A 10 -1.48 8.46 -1.11
C LEU A 10 -0.91 7.19 -0.51
N SER A 11 -1.11 6.06 -1.19
CA SER A 11 -0.39 4.82 -0.93
C SER A 11 1.06 4.92 -1.38
N ASP A 12 1.90 4.05 -0.83
CA ASP A 12 3.32 3.95 -1.19
C ASP A 12 3.50 3.63 -2.68
N LYS A 13 2.58 2.85 -3.28
CA LYS A 13 2.57 2.60 -4.71
C LYS A 13 2.32 3.87 -5.53
N GLU A 14 1.36 4.69 -5.14
CA GLU A 14 1.07 5.94 -5.84
C GLU A 14 2.27 6.89 -5.77
N VAL A 15 2.92 6.98 -4.61
CA VAL A 15 4.15 7.77 -4.44
C VAL A 15 5.29 7.18 -5.29
N TYR A 16 5.44 5.87 -5.32
CA TYR A 16 6.45 5.19 -6.14
C TYR A 16 6.28 5.50 -7.64
N GLU A 17 5.08 5.39 -8.19
CA GLU A 17 4.83 5.70 -9.61
C GLU A 17 5.06 7.19 -9.92
N LEU A 18 4.67 8.09 -9.00
CA LEU A 18 4.96 9.52 -9.14
C LEU A 18 6.47 9.80 -9.14
N LEU A 19 7.22 9.17 -8.24
CA LEU A 19 8.68 9.29 -8.19
C LEU A 19 9.34 8.69 -9.44
N LYS A 20 8.82 7.57 -9.95
CA LYS A 20 9.31 6.96 -11.19
C LYS A 20 9.23 7.93 -12.37
N THR A 21 8.05 8.53 -12.59
CA THR A 21 7.85 9.55 -13.62
C THR A 21 8.70 10.79 -13.38
N LEU A 22 8.85 11.21 -12.11
CA LEU A 22 9.70 12.34 -11.75
C LEU A 22 11.17 12.06 -12.16
N ARG A 23 11.71 10.88 -11.87
CA ARG A 23 13.11 10.54 -12.20
C ARG A 23 13.40 10.54 -13.70
N GLU A 24 12.40 10.34 -14.55
CA GLU A 24 12.54 10.42 -16.02
C GLU A 24 12.65 11.88 -16.52
N THR A 25 12.35 12.86 -15.67
CA THR A 25 12.42 14.29 -16.00
C THR A 25 13.77 14.89 -15.57
N LYS A 26 14.32 15.81 -16.36
CA LYS A 26 15.57 16.51 -15.99
C LYS A 26 15.30 17.55 -14.91
N PHE A 27 15.91 17.39 -13.74
CA PHE A 27 15.84 18.32 -12.61
C PHE A 27 17.23 18.84 -12.18
N SER A 28 17.24 19.82 -11.29
CA SER A 28 18.47 20.27 -10.63
C SER A 28 19.07 19.15 -9.77
N LEU A 29 20.41 19.15 -9.62
CA LEU A 29 21.14 18.12 -8.89
C LEU A 29 20.63 17.92 -7.45
N GLY A 30 20.24 19.00 -6.77
CA GLY A 30 19.70 18.94 -5.42
C GLY A 30 18.32 18.27 -5.33
N LEU A 31 17.47 18.45 -6.33
CA LEU A 31 16.16 17.79 -6.40
C LEU A 31 16.32 16.32 -6.80
N GLN A 32 17.28 16.01 -7.67
CA GLN A 32 17.64 14.65 -8.04
C GLN A 32 18.09 13.83 -6.82
N TYR A 33 19.03 14.35 -6.01
CA TYR A 33 19.50 13.67 -4.80
C TYR A 33 18.37 13.32 -3.82
N ARG A 34 17.43 14.25 -3.58
CA ARG A 34 16.26 14.00 -2.72
C ARG A 34 15.36 12.92 -3.32
N THR A 35 15.10 13.00 -4.62
CA THR A 35 14.23 12.04 -5.33
C THR A 35 14.82 10.63 -5.27
N ASP A 36 16.13 10.49 -5.47
CA ASP A 36 16.81 9.19 -5.40
C ASP A 36 16.78 8.61 -3.97
N ASN A 37 16.93 9.42 -2.91
CA ASN A 37 16.80 8.93 -1.54
C ASN A 37 15.41 8.35 -1.24
N PHE A 38 14.33 9.00 -1.68
CA PHE A 38 12.98 8.43 -1.54
C PHE A 38 12.78 7.21 -2.44
N TRP A 39 13.39 7.19 -3.63
CA TRP A 39 13.33 6.05 -4.52
C TRP A 39 13.94 4.79 -3.89
N PHE A 40 15.11 4.91 -3.26
CA PHE A 40 15.77 3.79 -2.59
C PHE A 40 14.94 3.23 -1.45
N TYR A 41 14.21 4.06 -0.71
CA TYR A 41 13.24 3.60 0.28
C TYR A 41 12.21 2.66 -0.37
N PHE A 42 11.56 3.05 -1.46
CA PHE A 42 10.55 2.20 -2.10
C PHE A 42 11.10 0.95 -2.80
N LEU A 43 12.40 0.88 -3.10
CA LEU A 43 13.03 -0.35 -3.60
C LEU A 43 13.13 -1.45 -2.54
N THR A 44 13.13 -1.09 -1.25
CA THR A 44 13.17 -2.06 -0.15
C THR A 44 11.79 -2.49 0.32
N PHE A 45 10.71 -1.94 -0.24
CA PHE A 45 9.33 -2.29 0.09
C PHE A 45 8.63 -2.97 -1.09
N PRO A 46 7.70 -3.91 -0.83
CA PRO A 46 7.08 -4.72 -1.87
C PRO A 46 6.08 -3.93 -2.74
N CYS A 47 5.97 -2.60 -2.55
CA CYS A 47 5.12 -1.72 -3.36
C CYS A 47 5.49 -1.75 -4.86
N GLY A 48 6.76 -2.00 -5.21
CA GLY A 48 7.20 -2.09 -6.61
C GLY A 48 6.59 -3.27 -7.38
N GLU A 49 6.23 -4.36 -6.69
CA GLU A 49 5.85 -5.64 -7.32
C GLU A 49 4.44 -5.67 -7.88
N LYS A 50 3.53 -4.85 -7.33
CA LYS A 50 2.11 -4.86 -7.69
C LYS A 50 1.79 -3.75 -8.67
N THR A 51 0.88 -4.04 -9.59
CA THR A 51 0.34 -3.08 -10.56
C THR A 51 -0.65 -2.12 -9.89
N LEU A 52 -0.89 -0.96 -10.50
CA LEU A 52 -1.90 -0.02 -10.00
C LEU A 52 -3.32 -0.61 -10.09
N GLU A 53 -3.55 -1.49 -11.05
CA GLU A 53 -4.79 -2.24 -11.23
C GLU A 53 -5.04 -3.17 -10.04
N GLU A 54 -4.04 -3.97 -9.64
CA GLU A 54 -4.13 -4.83 -8.45
C GLU A 54 -4.42 -4.02 -7.18
N MET A 55 -3.75 -2.87 -7.00
CA MET A 55 -4.02 -1.96 -5.87
C MET A 55 -5.46 -1.42 -5.91
N THR A 56 -5.96 -1.09 -7.10
CA THR A 56 -7.32 -0.57 -7.30
C THR A 56 -8.37 -1.60 -6.94
N GLU A 57 -8.18 -2.86 -7.33
CA GLU A 57 -9.09 -3.95 -6.97
C GLU A 57 -9.06 -4.24 -5.46
N ALA A 58 -7.89 -4.23 -4.82
CA ALA A 58 -7.78 -4.34 -3.38
C ALA A 58 -8.57 -3.23 -2.66
N VAL A 59 -8.45 -1.98 -3.12
CA VAL A 59 -9.18 -0.84 -2.55
C VAL A 59 -10.69 -1.00 -2.68
N LYS A 60 -11.19 -1.51 -3.82
CA LYS A 60 -12.62 -1.76 -4.02
C LYS A 60 -13.16 -2.73 -2.97
N GLU A 61 -12.48 -3.85 -2.75
CA GLU A 61 -12.91 -4.84 -1.74
C GLU A 61 -12.78 -4.30 -0.31
N LEU A 62 -11.67 -3.62 0.02
CA LEU A 62 -11.47 -3.02 1.34
C LEU A 62 -12.54 -1.97 1.69
N LYS A 63 -13.01 -1.19 0.72
CA LYS A 63 -14.10 -0.22 0.92
C LYS A 63 -15.42 -0.88 1.33
N LEU A 64 -15.67 -2.14 0.95
CA LEU A 64 -16.87 -2.88 1.37
C LEU A 64 -16.87 -3.19 2.86
N LEU A 65 -15.70 -3.21 3.50
CA LEU A 65 -15.53 -3.42 4.93
C LEU A 65 -15.75 -2.14 5.76
N LYS A 66 -16.21 -1.04 5.14
CA LYS A 66 -16.47 0.26 5.78
C LYS A 66 -15.25 0.85 6.51
N LEU A 67 -14.06 0.59 5.97
CA LEU A 67 -12.80 1.15 6.45
C LEU A 67 -12.69 2.63 6.11
N THR A 68 -11.97 3.37 6.95
CA THR A 68 -11.52 4.73 6.64
C THR A 68 -10.44 4.70 5.57
N GLU A 69 -10.22 5.82 4.88
CA GLU A 69 -9.14 5.88 3.88
C GLU A 69 -7.76 5.66 4.49
N VAL A 70 -7.53 6.09 5.73
CA VAL A 70 -6.25 5.93 6.43
C VAL A 70 -5.98 4.46 6.73
N GLU A 71 -6.99 3.74 7.23
CA GLU A 71 -6.89 2.29 7.47
C GLU A 71 -6.61 1.54 6.15
N ILE A 72 -7.26 1.94 5.05
CA ILE A 72 -7.00 1.35 3.73
C ILE A 72 -5.55 1.61 3.30
N VAL A 73 -5.02 2.84 3.42
CA VAL A 73 -3.61 3.13 3.10
C VAL A 73 -2.67 2.28 3.95
N GLN A 74 -2.92 2.17 5.24
CA GLN A 74 -2.09 1.36 6.14
C GLN A 74 -2.08 -0.11 5.70
N ILE A 75 -3.23 -0.69 5.36
CA ILE A 75 -3.31 -2.08 4.87
C ILE A 75 -2.55 -2.25 3.55
N LEU A 76 -2.73 -1.33 2.60
CA LEU A 76 -2.07 -1.36 1.30
C LEU A 76 -0.53 -1.33 1.41
N ASN A 77 -0.03 -0.50 2.32
CA ASN A 77 1.40 -0.27 2.51
C ASN A 77 2.05 -1.38 3.34
N GLN A 78 1.42 -1.77 4.45
CA GLN A 78 1.99 -2.74 5.40
C GLN A 78 1.75 -4.19 4.99
N ARG A 79 0.71 -4.47 4.20
CA ARG A 79 0.36 -5.81 3.68
C ARG A 79 0.39 -6.90 4.76
N PRO A 80 -0.41 -6.75 5.83
CA PRO A 80 -0.36 -7.66 6.96
C PRO A 80 -0.79 -9.07 6.55
N THR A 81 -0.08 -10.06 7.08
CA THR A 81 -0.31 -11.49 6.81
C THR A 81 -0.84 -12.25 8.01
N THR A 82 -0.85 -11.62 9.18
CA THR A 82 -1.35 -12.19 10.42
C THR A 82 -2.31 -11.23 11.14
N ILE A 83 -3.16 -11.75 12.03
CA ILE A 83 -4.06 -10.94 12.84
C ILE A 83 -3.25 -9.98 13.73
N ALA A 84 -2.15 -10.45 14.32
CA ALA A 84 -1.26 -9.65 15.16
C ALA A 84 -0.64 -8.46 14.42
N GLU A 85 -0.37 -8.59 13.12
CA GLU A 85 0.07 -7.48 12.25
C GLU A 85 -1.10 -6.57 11.81
N THR A 86 -2.30 -7.14 11.69
CA THR A 86 -3.47 -6.42 11.17
C THR A 86 -4.14 -5.55 12.24
N MET A 87 -4.25 -6.03 13.49
CA MET A 87 -4.90 -5.31 14.59
C MET A 87 -4.31 -3.91 14.85
N PRO A 88 -2.98 -3.71 14.90
CA PRO A 88 -2.39 -2.39 15.17
C PRO A 88 -2.67 -1.33 14.11
N LEU A 89 -3.22 -1.70 12.94
CA LEU A 89 -3.62 -0.75 11.89
C LEU A 89 -4.95 -0.04 12.20
N PHE A 90 -5.53 -0.29 13.37
CA PHE A 90 -6.82 0.24 13.78
C PHE A 90 -6.70 0.96 15.12
N GLU A 91 -7.41 2.07 15.28
CA GLU A 91 -7.42 2.82 16.56
C GLU A 91 -8.05 2.03 17.71
N ASN A 92 -9.07 1.20 17.42
CA ASN A 92 -9.80 0.40 18.41
C ASN A 92 -9.97 -1.05 17.94
N PRO A 93 -8.89 -1.86 17.96
CA PRO A 93 -8.92 -3.20 17.37
C PRO A 93 -9.75 -4.21 18.18
N ASP A 94 -9.82 -4.06 19.51
CA ASP A 94 -10.49 -5.03 20.39
C ASP A 94 -12.02 -5.10 20.20
N VAL A 95 -12.60 -4.15 19.47
CA VAL A 95 -14.05 -4.10 19.18
C VAL A 95 -14.42 -4.98 17.98
N LYS A 96 -13.44 -5.45 17.19
CA LYS A 96 -13.69 -6.23 15.98
C LYS A 96 -13.37 -7.71 16.24
N GLU A 97 -14.18 -8.59 15.67
CA GLU A 97 -13.96 -10.04 15.73
C GLU A 97 -12.79 -10.48 14.85
N ASP A 98 -12.14 -11.59 15.18
CA ASP A 98 -11.06 -12.20 14.38
C ASP A 98 -11.45 -12.37 12.90
N SER A 99 -12.71 -12.76 12.64
CA SER A 99 -13.26 -12.93 11.29
C SER A 99 -13.21 -11.66 10.42
N PHE A 100 -13.16 -10.48 11.04
CA PHE A 100 -12.97 -9.21 10.34
C PHE A 100 -11.53 -9.07 9.84
N TYR A 101 -10.55 -9.40 10.68
CA TYR A 101 -9.13 -9.34 10.34
C TYR A 101 -8.75 -10.39 9.30
N GLU A 102 -9.33 -11.59 9.39
CA GLU A 102 -9.17 -12.65 8.40
C GLU A 102 -9.65 -12.22 7.01
N LYS A 103 -10.75 -11.46 6.91
CA LYS A 103 -11.22 -10.91 5.62
C LYS A 103 -10.21 -9.94 5.02
N ILE A 104 -9.61 -9.08 5.84
CA ILE A 104 -8.57 -8.15 5.37
C ILE A 104 -7.37 -8.93 4.86
N MET A 105 -6.88 -9.90 5.65
CA MET A 105 -5.76 -10.76 5.25
C MET A 105 -6.05 -11.53 3.96
N ALA A 106 -7.28 -12.00 3.76
CA ALA A 106 -7.67 -12.67 2.52
C ALA A 106 -7.60 -11.73 1.31
N ILE A 107 -8.05 -10.47 1.44
CA ILE A 107 -7.94 -9.45 0.39
C ILE A 107 -6.46 -9.14 0.10
N VAL A 108 -5.65 -8.96 1.15
CA VAL A 108 -4.20 -8.73 1.03
C VAL A 108 -3.54 -9.91 0.31
N ALA A 109 -3.79 -11.16 0.71
CA ALA A 109 -3.22 -12.33 0.06
C ALA A 109 -3.62 -12.44 -1.41
N LYS A 110 -4.88 -12.13 -1.74
CA LYS A 110 -5.43 -12.22 -3.10
C LYS A 110 -4.81 -11.21 -4.07
N TYR A 111 -4.59 -9.96 -3.62
CA TYR A 111 -4.18 -8.87 -4.51
C TYR A 111 -2.76 -8.35 -4.27
N LEU A 112 -2.29 -8.43 -3.03
CA LEU A 112 -1.07 -7.78 -2.55
C LEU A 112 -0.01 -8.77 -2.05
N GLY A 113 -0.35 -10.07 -1.99
CA GLY A 113 0.55 -11.13 -1.55
C GLY A 113 1.82 -11.21 -2.41
N VAL A 114 2.93 -11.55 -1.77
CA VAL A 114 4.24 -11.68 -2.43
C VAL A 114 4.19 -12.89 -3.36
N THR A 115 4.34 -12.68 -4.66
CA THR A 115 4.59 -13.78 -5.60
C THR A 115 6.07 -14.14 -5.51
N GLY A 116 6.43 -15.16 -4.73
CA GLY A 116 7.78 -15.72 -4.74
C GLY A 116 8.47 -15.97 -3.40
N LEU A 117 7.77 -16.42 -2.35
CA LEU A 117 8.47 -17.19 -1.33
C LEU A 117 8.73 -18.60 -1.91
N PRO A 118 9.99 -19.07 -2.00
CA PRO A 118 10.25 -20.47 -2.29
C PRO A 118 9.65 -21.32 -1.17
N GLU A 119 9.00 -22.42 -1.53
CA GLU A 119 8.66 -23.51 -0.61
C GLU A 119 9.91 -24.03 0.12
#